data_AF-A0A7Z9G7D1-F1
#
_entry.id   AF-A0A7Z9G7D1-F1
#
_cell.length_a   1.000
_cell.length_b   1.000
_cell.length_c   1.000
_cell.angle_alpha   90.00
_cell.angle_beta   90.00
_cell.angle_gamma   90.00
#
_symmetry.space_group_name_H-M   'P 1'
#
loop_
_entity.id
_entity.type
_entity.pdbx_description
1 polymer ?
#
loop_
_entity_poly.entity_id
_entity_poly.type
_entity_poly.pdbx_seq_one_letter_code
_entity_poly.pdbx_strand_id
1 'polypeptide(L)'
;ILGVSRWSVTLPEAIIGTLAIAMLYWAIRPVFGRLAAFVAALVLAVVPASVVIDSRNEPDSLLSFTLLLAAVSIVRAVQTGKWRWLIAFGVLMGIGFNTKMLVAFIPLPAFLLYYVLAAKYPMHQLVIRTTSAVGVLLLVSMSWVTMVALTPQENRPYVGSTTDNSIWTLVFEYNGINRFTSFIGPRPEQASPQPLGQRPSDAVVPRGQGIPQPIQPPAMNPEAQDAGFLGLFSNPLANQLGWLLPVGVILLMLAFVPCLPEEVYRRPSELTRVLRASPVAAQAMLWGGWLATGLAVFGLANSTTTHPYYLVGVAVPLAATIGIGASLLLSAFRRGAILSWL
;
A
#
# COMPACT_ATOMS: atom_id res chain seq x y z
N ILE A 1 29.45 7.40 0.84
CA ILE A 1 29.97 6.03 0.58
C ILE A 1 30.29 5.82 -0.91
N LEU A 2 29.33 6.04 -1.84
CA LEU A 2 29.54 5.78 -3.28
C LEU A 2 29.64 7.04 -4.17
N GLY A 3 29.63 8.25 -3.58
CA GLY A 3 29.47 9.50 -4.32
C GLY A 3 28.01 9.80 -4.68
N VAL A 4 27.73 10.97 -5.27
CA VAL A 4 26.40 11.36 -5.76
C VAL A 4 26.34 11.15 -7.26
N SER A 5 25.49 10.22 -7.69
CA SER A 5 25.25 9.88 -9.09
C SER A 5 23.82 9.36 -9.25
N ARG A 6 23.29 9.32 -10.48
CA ARG A 6 21.96 8.75 -10.72
C ARG A 6 21.86 7.31 -10.20
N TRP A 7 22.91 6.52 -10.42
CA TRP A 7 22.98 5.13 -9.99
C TRP A 7 23.02 4.99 -8.46
N SER A 8 23.86 5.76 -7.78
CA SER A 8 24.00 5.65 -6.31
C SER A 8 22.75 6.07 -5.54
N VAL A 9 21.91 6.91 -6.15
CA VAL A 9 20.65 7.39 -5.56
C VAL A 9 19.50 6.40 -5.77
N THR A 10 19.47 5.66 -6.89
CA THR A 10 18.43 4.65 -7.15
C THR A 10 18.79 3.25 -6.67
N LEU A 11 20.07 2.96 -6.43
CA LEU A 11 20.55 1.66 -5.99
C LEU A 11 19.84 1.11 -4.72
N PRO A 12 19.56 1.91 -3.67
CA PRO A 12 18.86 1.40 -2.50
C PRO A 12 17.46 0.86 -2.83
N GLU A 13 16.68 1.58 -3.64
CA GLU A 13 15.33 1.17 -4.04
C GLU A 13 15.38 -0.12 -4.88
N ALA A 14 16.35 -0.23 -5.80
CA ALA A 14 16.53 -1.45 -6.61
C ALA A 14 16.86 -2.68 -5.75
N ILE A 15 17.71 -2.51 -4.72
CA ILE A 15 18.03 -3.57 -3.76
C ILE A 15 16.79 -3.96 -2.96
N ILE A 16 16.05 -2.98 -2.45
CA ILE A 16 14.85 -3.19 -1.65
C ILE A 16 13.75 -3.89 -2.47
N GLY A 17 13.51 -3.47 -3.70
CA GLY A 17 12.58 -4.13 -4.62
C GLY A 17 12.96 -5.59 -4.89
N THR A 18 14.25 -5.85 -5.11
CA THR A 18 14.77 -7.23 -5.27
C THR A 18 14.56 -8.07 -4.00
N LEU A 19 14.81 -7.49 -2.82
CA LEU A 19 14.55 -8.15 -1.54
C LEU A 19 13.05 -8.41 -1.32
N ALA A 20 12.16 -7.53 -1.81
CA ALA A 20 10.72 -7.73 -1.72
C ALA A 20 10.26 -8.97 -2.50
N ILE A 21 10.84 -9.23 -3.69
CA ILE A 21 10.58 -10.45 -4.48
C ILE A 21 10.96 -11.71 -3.67
N ALA A 22 12.17 -11.73 -3.10
CA ALA A 22 12.64 -12.86 -2.29
C ALA A 22 11.81 -13.05 -1.02
N MET A 23 11.43 -11.95 -0.36
CA MET A 23 10.60 -11.97 0.84
C MET A 23 9.19 -12.46 0.55
N LEU A 24 8.59 -12.05 -0.57
CA LEU A 24 7.26 -12.50 -0.99
C LEU A 24 7.27 -14.01 -1.25
N TYR A 25 8.28 -14.53 -1.97
CA TYR A 25 8.46 -15.97 -2.15
C TYR A 25 8.47 -16.70 -0.80
N TRP A 26 9.28 -16.21 0.14
CA TRP A 26 9.42 -16.84 1.46
C TRP A 26 8.17 -16.73 2.32
N ALA A 27 7.38 -15.66 2.18
CA ALA A 27 6.13 -15.45 2.90
C ALA A 27 5.03 -16.42 2.43
N ILE A 28 4.93 -16.66 1.12
CA ILE A 28 3.87 -17.47 0.51
C ILE A 28 4.17 -18.98 0.61
N ARG A 29 5.43 -19.38 0.44
CA ARG A 29 5.86 -20.79 0.33
C ARG A 29 5.36 -21.71 1.47
N PRO A 30 5.40 -21.32 2.76
CA PRO A 30 5.07 -22.24 3.86
C PRO A 30 3.61 -22.71 3.86
N VAL A 31 2.68 -21.90 3.36
CA VAL A 31 1.24 -22.19 3.42
C VAL A 31 0.69 -22.65 2.07
N PHE A 32 1.14 -22.04 0.98
CA PHE A 32 0.57 -22.27 -0.35
C PHE A 32 1.49 -23.07 -1.29
N GLY A 33 2.67 -23.46 -0.81
CA GLY A 33 3.63 -24.29 -1.53
C GLY A 33 4.56 -23.51 -2.47
N ARG A 34 5.48 -24.24 -3.10
CA ARG A 34 6.54 -23.67 -3.94
C ARG A 34 6.01 -23.00 -5.21
N LEU A 35 4.98 -23.59 -5.83
CA LEU A 35 4.41 -23.06 -7.06
C LEU A 35 3.76 -21.69 -6.82
N ALA A 36 2.91 -21.57 -5.79
CA ALA A 36 2.29 -20.29 -5.42
C ALA A 36 3.33 -19.20 -5.19
N ALA A 37 4.37 -19.53 -4.42
CA ALA A 37 5.45 -18.62 -4.08
C ALA A 37 6.25 -18.20 -5.31
N PHE A 38 6.55 -19.14 -6.21
CA PHE A 38 7.25 -18.85 -7.46
C PHE A 38 6.43 -17.94 -8.36
N VAL A 39 5.15 -18.24 -8.56
CA VAL A 39 4.24 -17.42 -9.38
C VAL A 39 4.12 -16.02 -8.77
N ALA A 40 3.89 -15.90 -7.46
CA ALA A 40 3.80 -14.61 -6.80
C ALA A 40 5.08 -13.78 -6.95
N ALA A 41 6.24 -14.38 -6.71
CA ALA A 41 7.53 -13.70 -6.86
C ALA A 41 7.80 -13.31 -8.32
N LEU A 42 7.48 -14.18 -9.28
CA LEU A 42 7.64 -13.90 -10.70
C LEU A 42 6.74 -12.76 -11.15
N VAL A 43 5.47 -12.75 -10.74
CA VAL A 43 4.53 -11.66 -11.04
C VAL A 43 5.08 -10.35 -10.49
N LEU A 44 5.49 -10.29 -9.22
CA LEU A 44 6.08 -9.07 -8.66
C LEU A 44 7.33 -8.61 -9.42
N ALA A 45 8.18 -9.55 -9.84
CA ALA A 45 9.42 -9.26 -10.57
C ALA A 45 9.21 -8.68 -11.98
N VAL A 46 8.08 -8.98 -12.64
CA VAL A 46 7.83 -8.59 -14.04
C VAL A 46 6.74 -7.55 -14.21
N VAL A 47 5.93 -7.29 -13.17
CA VAL A 47 4.89 -6.26 -13.23
C VAL A 47 5.54 -4.91 -13.52
N PRO A 48 5.17 -4.22 -14.62
CA PRO A 48 5.84 -2.99 -15.03
C PRO A 48 5.85 -1.91 -13.95
N ALA A 49 4.77 -1.80 -13.16
CA ALA A 49 4.71 -0.87 -12.04
C ALA A 49 5.85 -1.08 -11.02
N SER A 50 6.16 -2.33 -10.65
CA SER A 50 7.23 -2.61 -9.68
C SER A 50 8.59 -2.20 -10.26
N VAL A 51 8.89 -2.65 -11.48
CA VAL A 51 10.18 -2.39 -12.14
C VAL A 51 10.45 -0.89 -12.33
N VAL A 52 9.42 -0.13 -12.70
CA VAL A 52 9.55 1.32 -12.91
C VAL A 52 9.83 2.06 -11.61
N ILE A 53 9.38 1.55 -10.47
CA ILE A 53 9.53 2.22 -9.18
C ILE A 53 10.80 1.82 -8.46
N ASP A 54 11.18 0.55 -8.55
CA ASP A 54 12.47 0.06 -8.07
C ASP A 54 13.66 0.71 -8.81
N SER A 55 13.43 1.32 -9.98
CA SER A 55 14.43 2.07 -10.75
C SER A 55 14.42 3.59 -10.54
N ARG A 56 13.51 4.11 -9.69
CA ARG A 56 13.37 5.55 -9.40
C ARG A 56 13.78 5.84 -7.96
N ASN A 57 14.09 7.12 -7.71
CA ASN A 57 14.36 7.61 -6.36
C ASN A 57 13.05 8.08 -5.71
N GLU A 58 12.17 7.12 -5.45
CA GLU A 58 10.86 7.34 -4.81
C GLU A 58 10.75 6.43 -3.58
N PRO A 59 10.08 6.86 -2.51
CA PRO A 59 10.01 6.10 -1.26
C PRO A 59 9.09 4.86 -1.33
N ASP A 60 8.56 4.54 -2.51
CA ASP A 60 7.53 3.52 -2.72
C ASP A 60 8.05 2.08 -2.59
N SER A 61 9.29 1.78 -2.98
CA SER A 61 9.86 0.44 -2.81
C SER A 61 10.18 0.19 -1.33
N LEU A 62 10.78 1.18 -0.64
CA LEU A 62 10.94 1.15 0.83
C LEU A 62 9.62 0.95 1.56
N LEU A 63 8.57 1.70 1.20
CA LEU A 63 7.25 1.55 1.79
C LEU A 63 6.71 0.12 1.57
N SER A 64 6.68 -0.34 0.33
CA SER A 64 6.11 -1.64 -0.03
C SER A 64 6.83 -2.79 0.65
N PHE A 65 8.16 -2.74 0.70
CA PHE A 65 8.96 -3.74 1.41
C PHE A 65 8.70 -3.72 2.92
N THR A 66 8.60 -2.54 3.52
CA THR A 66 8.30 -2.40 4.96
C THR A 66 6.91 -2.96 5.29
N LEU A 67 5.90 -2.69 4.45
CA LEU A 67 4.56 -3.25 4.60
C LEU A 67 4.54 -4.77 4.39
N LEU A 68 5.34 -5.29 3.46
CA LEU A 68 5.53 -6.74 3.27
C LEU A 68 6.14 -7.40 4.52
N LEU A 69 7.16 -6.77 5.11
CA LEU A 69 7.74 -7.23 6.38
C LEU A 69 6.71 -7.14 7.53
N ALA A 70 5.85 -6.13 7.55
CA ALA A 70 4.77 -6.00 8.53
C ALA A 70 3.76 -7.14 8.36
N ALA A 71 3.34 -7.46 7.13
CA ALA A 71 2.47 -8.59 6.83
C ALA A 71 3.10 -9.93 7.28
N VAL A 72 4.38 -10.15 7.00
CA VAL A 72 5.12 -11.33 7.48
C VAL A 72 5.16 -11.36 9.02
N SER A 73 5.40 -10.23 9.66
CA SER A 73 5.47 -10.12 11.11
C SER A 73 4.13 -10.43 11.78
N ILE A 74 3.01 -9.91 11.26
CA ILE A 74 1.69 -10.19 11.83
C ILE A 74 1.26 -11.65 11.61
N VAL A 75 1.61 -12.24 10.45
CA VAL A 75 1.45 -13.69 10.21
C VAL A 75 2.22 -14.50 11.25
N ARG A 76 3.48 -14.15 11.50
CA ARG A 76 4.31 -14.81 12.52
C ARG A 76 3.80 -14.59 13.94
N ALA A 77 3.17 -13.44 14.21
CA ALA A 77 2.54 -13.16 15.50
C ALA A 77 1.35 -14.09 15.75
N VAL A 78 0.51 -14.34 14.74
CA VAL A 78 -0.61 -15.29 14.82
C VAL A 78 -0.10 -16.73 14.97
N GLN A 79 0.90 -17.13 14.19
CA GLN A 79 1.42 -18.51 14.20
C GLN A 79 2.17 -18.88 15.48
N THR A 80 2.96 -17.96 16.04
CA THR A 80 3.86 -18.27 17.17
C THR A 80 3.36 -17.72 18.50
N GLY A 81 2.43 -16.78 18.47
CA GLY A 81 1.94 -16.07 19.64
C GLY A 81 2.93 -15.13 20.35
N LYS A 82 4.16 -15.00 19.84
CA LYS A 82 5.24 -14.25 20.48
C LYS A 82 5.08 -12.74 20.29
N TRP A 83 5.26 -11.98 21.37
CA TRP A 83 5.20 -10.51 21.39
C TRP A 83 6.18 -9.83 20.43
N ARG A 84 7.38 -10.38 20.26
CA ARG A 84 8.41 -9.81 19.38
C ARG A 84 7.91 -9.53 17.96
N TRP A 85 7.05 -10.39 17.43
CA TRP A 85 6.52 -10.25 16.07
C TRP A 85 5.42 -9.19 16.00
N LEU A 86 4.66 -9.03 17.08
CA LEU A 86 3.63 -8.01 17.18
C LEU A 86 4.25 -6.62 17.39
N ILE A 87 5.33 -6.55 18.17
CA ILE A 87 6.16 -5.33 18.30
C ILE A 87 6.81 -5.01 16.95
N ALA A 88 7.42 -6.00 16.28
CA ALA A 88 8.00 -5.80 14.95
C ALA A 88 6.95 -5.30 13.94
N PHE A 89 5.73 -5.85 13.95
CA PHE A 89 4.62 -5.35 13.16
C PHE A 89 4.35 -3.86 13.44
N GLY A 90 4.20 -3.47 14.71
CA GLY A 90 3.97 -2.07 15.08
C GLY A 90 5.10 -1.16 14.63
N VAL A 91 6.35 -1.54 14.88
CA VAL A 91 7.53 -0.78 14.46
C VAL A 91 7.58 -0.62 12.94
N LEU A 92 7.37 -1.69 12.18
CA LEU A 92 7.40 -1.65 10.71
C LEU A 92 6.28 -0.79 10.14
N MET A 93 5.06 -0.88 10.68
CA MET A 93 3.97 0.01 10.27
C MET A 93 4.29 1.48 10.56
N GLY A 94 4.92 1.76 11.71
CA GLY A 94 5.37 3.11 12.04
C GLY A 94 6.53 3.61 11.17
N ILE A 95 7.45 2.74 10.77
CA ILE A 95 8.48 3.07 9.76
C ILE A 95 7.80 3.40 8.43
N GLY A 96 6.84 2.58 7.99
CA GLY A 96 6.06 2.84 6.78
C GLY A 96 5.37 4.20 6.84
N PHE A 97 4.80 4.58 7.98
CA PHE A 97 4.23 5.92 8.18
C PHE A 97 5.30 7.01 8.05
N ASN A 98 6.49 6.85 8.60
CA ASN A 98 7.56 7.83 8.41
C ASN A 98 8.06 7.88 6.95
N THR A 99 7.92 6.79 6.20
CA THR A 99 8.25 6.72 4.76
C THR A 99 7.22 7.44 3.89
N LYS A 100 5.90 7.22 4.13
CA LYS A 100 4.84 7.76 3.26
C LYS A 100 3.53 8.13 3.97
N MET A 101 3.62 8.58 5.22
CA MET A 101 2.51 9.08 6.04
C MET A 101 1.31 8.12 6.05
N LEU A 102 0.09 8.65 5.98
CA LEU A 102 -1.16 7.89 6.08
C LEU A 102 -1.38 6.86 4.96
N VAL A 103 -0.64 6.96 3.83
CA VAL A 103 -0.68 5.94 2.77
C VAL A 103 -0.23 4.58 3.31
N ALA A 104 0.72 4.56 4.24
CA ALA A 104 1.18 3.34 4.88
C ALA A 104 0.09 2.62 5.69
N PHE A 105 -0.98 3.33 6.07
CA PHE A 105 -2.08 2.76 6.85
C PHE A 105 -3.21 2.20 6.00
N ILE A 106 -3.17 2.33 4.67
CA ILE A 106 -4.14 1.70 3.77
C ILE A 106 -4.35 0.19 4.07
N PRO A 107 -3.30 -0.64 4.22
CA PRO A 107 -3.47 -2.06 4.55
C PRO A 107 -3.74 -2.35 6.04
N LEU A 108 -3.58 -1.36 6.92
CA LEU A 108 -3.66 -1.55 8.37
C LEU A 108 -4.98 -2.19 8.83
N PRO A 109 -6.17 -1.78 8.32
CA PRO A 109 -7.43 -2.44 8.65
C PRO A 109 -7.42 -3.94 8.34
N ALA A 110 -6.90 -4.33 7.17
CA ALA A 110 -6.82 -5.74 6.78
C ALA A 110 -5.87 -6.53 7.69
N PHE A 111 -4.73 -5.93 8.05
CA PHE A 111 -3.75 -6.54 8.95
C PHE A 111 -4.31 -6.75 10.36
N LEU A 112 -4.94 -5.72 10.94
CA LEU A 112 -5.55 -5.83 12.27
C LEU A 112 -6.74 -6.80 12.27
N LEU A 113 -7.58 -6.78 11.23
CA LEU A 113 -8.69 -7.71 11.08
C LEU A 113 -8.17 -9.16 10.99
N TYR A 114 -7.12 -9.41 10.22
CA TYR A 114 -6.44 -10.70 10.19
C TYR A 114 -6.01 -11.15 11.58
N TYR A 115 -5.36 -10.27 12.35
CA TYR A 115 -4.91 -10.62 13.70
C TYR A 115 -6.07 -10.95 14.64
N VAL A 116 -7.11 -10.11 14.66
CA VAL A 116 -8.28 -10.30 15.53
C VAL A 116 -9.04 -11.58 15.21
N LEU A 117 -9.23 -11.88 13.92
CA LEU A 117 -9.98 -13.06 13.50
C LEU A 117 -9.16 -14.35 13.61
N ALA A 118 -7.88 -14.34 13.25
CA ALA A 118 -7.05 -15.54 13.19
C ALA A 118 -6.35 -15.90 14.51
N ALA A 119 -6.12 -14.94 15.42
CA ALA A 119 -5.46 -15.22 16.69
C ALA A 119 -6.36 -16.02 17.65
N LYS A 120 -5.75 -16.99 18.35
CA LYS A 120 -6.44 -17.90 19.29
C LYS A 120 -6.29 -17.44 20.74
N TYR A 121 -6.68 -16.21 21.03
CA TYR A 121 -6.62 -15.64 22.38
C TYR A 121 -8.01 -15.37 22.96
N PRO A 122 -8.17 -15.38 24.30
CA PRO A 122 -9.36 -14.82 24.93
C PRO A 122 -9.44 -13.32 24.65
N MET A 123 -10.66 -12.77 24.60
CA MET A 123 -10.91 -11.39 24.15
C MET A 123 -10.08 -10.33 24.88
N HIS A 124 -9.91 -10.45 26.21
CA HIS A 124 -9.11 -9.50 26.98
C HIS A 124 -7.63 -9.45 26.53
N GLN A 125 -7.00 -10.60 26.29
CA GLN A 125 -5.61 -10.66 25.81
C GLN A 125 -5.51 -10.14 24.38
N LEU A 126 -6.53 -10.43 23.56
CA LEU A 126 -6.58 -9.95 22.19
C LEU A 126 -6.63 -8.42 22.14
N VAL A 127 -7.47 -7.80 22.97
CA VAL A 127 -7.55 -6.35 23.12
C VAL A 127 -6.21 -5.79 23.59
N ILE A 128 -5.64 -6.29 24.69
CA ILE A 128 -4.35 -5.81 25.23
C ILE A 128 -3.24 -5.89 24.17
N ARG A 129 -3.13 -7.03 23.47
CA ARG A 129 -2.12 -7.24 22.43
C ARG A 129 -2.32 -6.30 21.26
N THR A 130 -3.55 -6.19 20.75
CA THR A 130 -3.87 -5.32 19.61
C THR A 130 -3.62 -3.85 19.96
N THR A 131 -4.09 -3.39 21.11
CA THR A 131 -3.87 -2.02 21.59
C THR A 131 -2.39 -1.73 21.83
N SER A 132 -1.63 -2.69 22.36
CA SER A 132 -0.17 -2.54 22.52
C SER A 132 0.54 -2.43 21.17
N ALA A 133 0.14 -3.24 20.18
CA ALA A 133 0.70 -3.17 18.83
C ALA A 133 0.44 -1.82 18.17
N VAL A 134 -0.79 -1.31 18.31
CA VAL A 134 -1.20 0.02 17.84
C VAL A 134 -0.43 1.11 18.59
N GLY A 135 -0.22 0.97 19.90
CA GLY A 135 0.58 1.89 20.70
C GLY A 135 2.03 1.99 20.21
N VAL A 136 2.67 0.85 19.92
CA VAL A 136 4.02 0.82 19.32
C VAL A 136 4.03 1.48 17.94
N LEU A 137 3.04 1.16 17.09
CA LEU A 137 2.88 1.77 15.78
C LEU A 137 2.78 3.28 15.86
N LEU A 138 1.92 3.80 16.74
CA LEU A 138 1.72 5.23 16.92
C LEU A 138 2.96 5.92 17.48
N LEU A 139 3.64 5.31 18.47
CA LEU A 139 4.89 5.83 19.02
C LEU A 139 5.96 6.01 17.94
N VAL A 140 6.17 4.98 17.10
CA VAL A 140 7.15 5.06 16.02
C VAL A 140 6.70 6.05 14.94
N SER A 141 5.41 6.07 14.58
CA SER A 141 4.85 7.00 13.60
C SER A 141 5.02 8.46 14.01
N MET A 142 4.80 8.77 15.29
CA MET A 142 4.89 10.14 15.81
C MET A 142 6.33 10.60 16.04
N SER A 143 7.32 9.70 16.07
CA SER A 143 8.71 10.05 16.40
C SER A 143 9.28 11.19 15.54
N TRP A 144 9.17 11.10 14.21
CA TRP A 144 9.64 12.16 13.31
C TRP A 144 8.74 13.39 13.34
N VAL A 145 7.42 13.17 13.30
CA VAL A 145 6.42 14.25 13.28
C VAL A 145 6.58 15.16 14.50
N THR A 146 6.75 14.57 15.68
CA THR A 146 6.98 15.30 16.92
C THR A 146 8.31 16.05 16.91
N MET A 147 9.40 15.45 16.41
CA MET A 147 10.68 16.16 16.29
C MET A 147 10.58 17.40 15.38
N VAL A 148 9.93 17.27 14.22
CA VAL A 148 9.72 18.40 13.30
C VAL A 148 8.80 19.45 13.92
N ALA A 149 7.73 19.03 14.59
CA ALA A 149 6.76 19.94 15.22
C ALA A 149 7.39 20.75 16.38
N LEU A 150 8.30 20.15 17.15
CA LEU A 150 8.96 20.80 18.29
C LEU A 150 10.17 21.65 17.88
N THR A 151 10.71 21.47 16.67
CA THR A 151 11.84 22.27 16.19
C THR A 151 11.33 23.62 15.66
N PRO A 152 11.82 24.77 16.17
CA PRO A 152 11.42 26.09 15.71
C PRO A 152 11.58 26.25 14.21
N GLN A 153 10.67 27.01 13.58
CA GLN A 153 10.61 27.11 12.12
C GLN A 153 11.88 27.71 11.51
N GLU A 154 12.56 28.61 12.22
CA GLU A 154 13.85 29.17 11.81
C GLU A 154 15.01 28.16 11.81
N ASN A 155 14.89 27.06 12.55
CA ASN A 155 15.95 26.07 12.77
C ASN A 155 15.76 24.78 11.96
N ARG A 156 14.77 24.73 11.05
CA ARG A 156 14.50 23.55 10.22
C ARG A 156 14.16 23.93 8.78
N PRO A 157 14.36 23.02 7.81
CA PRO A 157 13.86 23.19 6.46
C PRO A 157 12.34 23.37 6.43
N TYR A 158 11.87 24.10 5.41
CA TYR A 158 10.44 24.26 5.15
C TYR A 158 9.79 22.90 4.85
N VAL A 159 8.63 22.65 5.47
CA VAL A 159 7.83 21.45 5.20
C VAL A 159 7.12 21.62 3.87
N GLY A 160 7.71 21.08 2.80
CA GLY A 160 7.15 21.13 1.45
C GLY A 160 5.74 20.53 1.34
N SER A 161 5.02 20.90 0.29
CA SER A 161 3.61 20.51 0.05
C SER A 161 2.61 21.03 1.11
N THR A 162 3.00 22.08 1.83
CA THR A 162 2.14 22.82 2.77
C THR A 162 2.24 24.32 2.49
N THR A 163 1.23 25.07 2.88
CA THR A 163 1.19 26.54 2.76
C THR A 163 1.64 27.26 4.03
N ASP A 164 1.76 26.52 5.14
CA ASP A 164 1.90 27.04 6.51
C ASP A 164 3.15 26.50 7.23
N ASN A 165 4.04 25.79 6.53
CA ASN A 165 5.22 25.15 7.09
C ASN A 165 4.91 24.12 8.22
N SER A 166 3.70 23.55 8.23
CA SER A 166 3.23 22.67 9.29
C SER A 166 3.34 21.18 8.92
N ILE A 167 4.01 20.41 9.76
CA ILE A 167 4.08 18.95 9.59
C ILE A 167 2.71 18.29 9.74
N TRP A 168 1.81 18.86 10.55
CA TRP A 168 0.45 18.34 10.73
C TRP A 168 -0.39 18.52 9.47
N THR A 169 -0.25 19.66 8.81
CA THR A 169 -0.86 19.94 7.51
C THR A 169 -0.34 18.97 6.46
N LEU A 170 0.97 18.67 6.47
CA LEU A 170 1.54 17.65 5.58
C LEU A 170 0.95 16.26 5.85
N VAL A 171 0.83 15.84 7.11
CA VAL A 171 0.36 14.52 7.51
C VAL A 171 -1.13 14.35 7.25
N PHE A 172 -1.95 15.22 7.81
CA PHE A 172 -3.40 15.04 7.87
C PHE A 172 -4.14 15.69 6.71
N GLU A 173 -3.61 16.77 6.13
CA GLU A 173 -4.26 17.43 5.00
C GLU A 173 -3.69 16.87 3.70
N TYR A 174 -2.43 17.19 3.36
CA TYR A 174 -1.85 16.84 2.07
C TYR A 174 -1.74 15.32 1.85
N ASN A 175 -1.14 14.57 2.79
CA ASN A 175 -1.02 13.10 2.68
C ASN A 175 -2.24 12.36 3.24
N GLY A 176 -3.17 13.08 3.87
CA GLY A 176 -4.37 12.56 4.50
C GLY A 176 -5.61 12.95 3.72
N ILE A 177 -6.43 13.81 4.32
CA ILE A 177 -7.73 14.25 3.82
C ILE A 177 -7.64 14.62 2.35
N ASN A 178 -6.77 15.52 1.89
CA ASN A 178 -6.72 15.92 0.47
C ASN A 178 -6.35 14.78 -0.46
N ARG A 179 -5.47 13.87 -0.02
CA ARG A 179 -5.13 12.68 -0.79
C ARG A 179 -6.30 11.69 -0.81
N PHE A 180 -6.98 11.46 0.31
CA PHE A 180 -8.12 10.54 0.39
C PHE A 180 -9.44 11.13 -0.14
N THR A 181 -9.65 12.44 -0.12
CA THR A 181 -10.83 13.12 -0.70
C THR A 181 -10.62 13.36 -2.18
N SER A 182 -9.40 13.62 -2.66
CA SER A 182 -9.11 13.44 -4.09
C SER A 182 -9.23 11.96 -4.50
N PHE A 183 -9.10 11.03 -3.55
CA PHE A 183 -9.44 9.63 -3.74
C PHE A 183 -10.93 9.26 -3.56
N ILE A 184 -11.85 10.13 -3.13
CA ILE A 184 -13.24 9.69 -2.80
C ILE A 184 -14.30 10.73 -3.21
N GLY A 185 -13.94 11.98 -3.53
CA GLY A 185 -14.86 13.10 -3.70
C GLY A 185 -14.70 13.90 -5.01
N PRO A 186 -15.68 14.76 -5.34
CA PRO A 186 -15.64 15.60 -6.53
C PRO A 186 -14.49 16.60 -6.47
N ARG A 187 -13.94 16.93 -7.64
CA ARG A 187 -12.83 17.87 -7.84
C ARG A 187 -13.14 19.23 -7.17
N PRO A 188 -12.23 19.80 -6.34
CA PRO A 188 -12.29 21.23 -6.06
C PRO A 188 -12.11 21.97 -7.39
N GLU A 189 -13.01 22.88 -7.75
CA GLU A 189 -12.80 23.77 -8.88
C GLU A 189 -11.46 24.48 -8.68
N GLN A 190 -10.45 24.13 -9.49
CA GLN A 190 -9.29 24.98 -9.63
C GLN A 190 -9.79 26.28 -10.24
N ALA A 191 -9.67 27.37 -9.48
CA ALA A 191 -9.91 28.71 -10.00
C ALA A 191 -9.20 28.83 -11.34
N SER A 192 -9.96 29.22 -12.36
CA SER A 192 -9.52 29.36 -13.75
C SER A 192 -8.15 30.05 -13.79
N PRO A 193 -7.20 29.61 -14.64
CA PRO A 193 -6.01 30.40 -14.88
C PRO A 193 -6.45 31.80 -15.27
N GLN A 194 -6.10 32.81 -14.47
CA GLN A 194 -6.32 34.19 -14.87
C GLN A 194 -5.70 34.36 -16.25
N PRO A 195 -6.42 34.91 -17.24
CA PRO A 195 -5.84 35.14 -18.55
C PRO A 195 -4.57 35.95 -18.37
N LEU A 196 -3.49 35.54 -19.03
CA LEU A 196 -2.21 36.26 -19.01
C LEU A 196 -2.44 37.72 -19.39
N GLY A 197 -2.62 38.57 -18.39
CA GLY A 197 -2.55 40.02 -18.53
C GLY A 197 -1.14 40.37 -18.97
N GLN A 198 -1.05 41.15 -20.05
CA GLN A 198 0.19 41.68 -20.61
C GLN A 198 1.18 42.12 -19.52
N ARG A 199 2.35 41.50 -19.48
CA ARG A 199 3.47 42.03 -18.70
C ARG A 199 3.88 43.38 -19.31
N PRO A 200 4.02 44.46 -18.53
CA PRO A 200 4.73 45.65 -18.98
C PRO A 200 6.21 45.27 -19.18
N SER A 201 6.77 45.64 -20.33
CA SER A 201 8.04 45.16 -20.86
C SER A 201 9.31 45.63 -20.12
N ASP A 202 9.21 46.47 -19.09
CA ASP A 202 10.36 47.31 -18.68
C ASP A 202 10.83 47.18 -17.22
N ALA A 203 10.59 46.04 -16.56
CA ALA A 203 11.17 45.80 -15.23
C ALA A 203 12.42 44.91 -15.29
N VAL A 204 13.60 45.53 -15.26
CA VAL A 204 14.87 44.85 -14.97
C VAL A 204 14.83 44.33 -13.53
N VAL A 205 14.70 43.01 -13.35
CA VAL A 205 14.76 42.36 -12.03
C VAL A 205 16.23 42.11 -11.67
N PRO A 206 16.73 42.60 -10.51
CA PRO A 206 18.09 42.30 -10.07
C PRO A 206 18.27 40.80 -9.81
N ARG A 207 19.33 40.23 -10.38
CA ARG A 207 19.70 38.83 -10.26
C ARG A 207 20.24 38.56 -8.84
N GLY A 208 19.40 38.10 -7.91
CA GLY A 208 19.87 37.78 -6.56
C GLY A 208 18.83 37.41 -5.49
N GLN A 209 17.54 37.69 -5.69
CA GLN A 209 16.49 37.28 -4.75
C GLN A 209 15.47 36.40 -5.45
N GLY A 210 15.60 35.09 -5.31
CA GLY A 210 14.57 34.15 -5.72
C GLY A 210 13.35 34.34 -4.82
N ILE A 211 12.27 34.89 -5.37
CA ILE A 211 10.94 34.76 -4.77
C ILE A 211 10.68 33.25 -4.64
N PRO A 212 10.32 32.73 -3.45
CA PRO A 212 9.91 31.34 -3.32
C PRO A 212 8.72 31.10 -4.24
N GLN A 213 8.93 30.42 -5.36
CA GLN A 213 7.80 29.97 -6.15
C GLN A 213 7.09 28.90 -5.31
N PRO A 214 5.77 29.04 -5.06
CA PRO A 214 4.99 27.93 -4.55
C PRO A 214 5.24 26.76 -5.50
N ILE A 215 5.71 25.63 -4.97
CA ILE A 215 5.80 24.39 -5.75
C ILE A 215 4.35 24.08 -6.14
N GLN A 216 3.97 24.47 -7.36
CA GLN A 216 2.67 24.12 -7.89
C GLN A 216 2.58 22.60 -7.90
N PRO A 217 1.50 22.00 -7.35
CA PRO A 217 1.27 20.59 -7.54
C PRO A 217 1.33 20.28 -9.05
N PRO A 218 1.82 19.09 -9.45
CA PRO A 218 1.97 18.75 -10.87
C PRO A 218 0.69 19.10 -11.62
N ALA A 219 0.82 19.84 -12.73
CA ALA A 219 -0.32 20.21 -13.56
C ALA A 219 -1.10 18.95 -13.94
N MET A 220 -2.28 18.79 -13.37
CA MET A 220 -3.17 17.67 -13.61
C MET A 220 -3.80 17.86 -14.99
N ASN A 221 -3.83 16.81 -15.83
CA ASN A 221 -4.45 16.88 -17.15
C ASN A 221 -5.93 17.34 -17.02
N PRO A 222 -6.32 18.46 -17.65
CA PRO A 222 -7.70 18.97 -17.59
C PRO A 222 -8.73 17.99 -18.21
N GLU A 223 -8.28 17.14 -19.14
CA GLU A 223 -9.10 16.15 -19.86
C GLU A 223 -9.35 14.85 -19.08
N ALA A 224 -8.87 14.75 -17.84
CA ALA A 224 -9.17 13.63 -16.96
C ALA A 224 -10.69 13.58 -16.68
N GLN A 225 -11.41 12.79 -17.48
CA GLN A 225 -12.81 12.44 -17.26
C GLN A 225 -12.93 11.61 -15.96
N ASP A 226 -13.95 11.89 -15.15
CA ASP A 226 -14.29 11.12 -13.95
C ASP A 226 -14.69 9.70 -14.36
N ALA A 227 -13.71 8.80 -14.43
CA ALA A 227 -13.93 7.39 -14.75
C ALA A 227 -14.28 6.55 -13.51
N GLY A 228 -14.25 7.13 -12.30
CA GLY A 228 -14.45 6.41 -11.04
C GLY A 228 -13.59 5.15 -10.97
N PHE A 229 -14.18 4.02 -10.55
CA PHE A 229 -13.51 2.72 -10.50
C PHE A 229 -12.96 2.25 -11.85
N LEU A 230 -13.57 2.67 -12.95
CA LEU A 230 -13.09 2.34 -14.30
C LEU A 230 -11.80 3.08 -14.64
N GLY A 231 -11.43 4.12 -13.90
CA GLY A 231 -10.15 4.82 -14.05
C GLY A 231 -8.93 3.94 -13.76
N LEU A 232 -9.08 2.85 -13.00
CA LEU A 232 -8.00 1.86 -12.83
C LEU A 232 -7.65 1.13 -14.15
N PHE A 233 -8.56 1.15 -15.13
CA PHE A 233 -8.42 0.54 -16.44
C PHE A 233 -8.16 1.55 -17.56
N SER A 234 -8.03 2.84 -17.24
CA SER A 234 -7.65 3.87 -18.21
C SER A 234 -6.13 4.06 -18.22
N ASN A 235 -5.61 4.54 -19.35
CA ASN A 235 -4.19 4.89 -19.45
C ASN A 235 -3.89 6.13 -18.60
N PRO A 236 -2.72 6.18 -17.92
CA PRO A 236 -1.57 5.27 -18.02
C PRO A 236 -1.58 4.05 -17.06
N LEU A 237 -2.55 3.95 -16.16
CA LEU A 237 -2.59 2.91 -15.11
C LEU A 237 -2.85 1.50 -15.68
N ALA A 238 -3.70 1.43 -16.71
CA ALA A 238 -4.00 0.22 -17.45
C ALA A 238 -2.73 -0.52 -17.88
N ASN A 239 -1.76 0.22 -18.44
CA ASN A 239 -0.51 -0.33 -18.96
C ASN A 239 0.45 -0.84 -17.87
N GLN A 240 0.33 -0.36 -16.63
CA GLN A 240 1.27 -0.71 -15.57
C GLN A 240 0.79 -1.83 -14.64
N LEU A 241 -0.50 -1.80 -14.29
CA LEU A 241 -1.10 -2.70 -13.30
C LEU A 241 -2.55 -3.08 -13.64
N GLY A 242 -3.29 -2.19 -14.31
CA GLY A 242 -4.74 -2.32 -14.47
C GLY A 242 -5.21 -3.63 -15.11
N TRP A 243 -4.48 -4.18 -16.07
CA TRP A 243 -4.86 -5.44 -16.73
C TRP A 243 -4.71 -6.70 -15.85
N LEU A 244 -3.84 -6.66 -14.82
CA LEU A 244 -3.64 -7.77 -13.88
C LEU A 244 -4.61 -7.74 -12.70
N LEU A 245 -5.19 -6.57 -12.39
CA LEU A 245 -6.10 -6.41 -11.25
C LEU A 245 -7.31 -7.37 -11.30
N PRO A 246 -8.05 -7.49 -12.42
CA PRO A 246 -9.18 -8.42 -12.50
C PRO A 246 -8.72 -9.87 -12.32
N VAL A 247 -7.56 -10.22 -12.90
CA VAL A 247 -7.00 -11.57 -12.82
C VAL A 247 -6.71 -11.94 -11.36
N GLY A 248 -6.03 -11.07 -10.61
CA GLY A 248 -5.72 -11.35 -9.21
C GLY A 248 -6.95 -11.45 -8.30
N VAL A 249 -7.94 -10.58 -8.51
CA VAL A 249 -9.20 -10.62 -7.75
C VAL A 249 -9.98 -11.90 -8.06
N ILE A 250 -10.17 -12.22 -9.35
CA ILE A 250 -10.92 -13.40 -9.79
C ILE A 250 -10.23 -14.69 -9.31
N LEU A 251 -8.91 -14.81 -9.51
CA LEU A 251 -8.16 -15.99 -9.08
C LEU A 251 -8.26 -16.20 -7.57
N LEU A 252 -8.16 -15.13 -6.78
CA LEU A 252 -8.31 -15.26 -5.34
C LEU A 252 -9.74 -15.63 -4.96
N MET A 253 -10.76 -15.00 -5.55
CA MET A 253 -12.16 -15.31 -5.26
C MET A 253 -12.49 -16.76 -5.60
N LEU A 254 -12.14 -17.21 -6.81
CA LEU A 254 -12.36 -18.59 -7.25
C LEU A 254 -11.59 -19.61 -6.41
N ALA A 255 -10.47 -19.22 -5.79
CA ALA A 255 -9.71 -20.08 -4.91
C ALA A 255 -10.19 -20.05 -3.44
N PHE A 256 -10.59 -18.88 -2.95
CA PHE A 256 -10.87 -18.63 -1.54
C PHE A 256 -12.31 -18.94 -1.16
N VAL A 257 -13.28 -18.53 -1.98
CA VAL A 257 -14.71 -18.78 -1.77
C VAL A 257 -14.96 -20.30 -1.59
N PRO A 258 -14.47 -21.20 -2.45
CA PRO A 258 -14.69 -22.64 -2.25
C PRO A 258 -13.97 -23.23 -1.04
N CYS A 259 -12.96 -22.54 -0.50
CA CYS A 259 -12.28 -22.97 0.74
C CYS A 259 -13.08 -22.62 2.00
N LEU A 260 -14.11 -21.77 1.91
CA LEU A 260 -15.01 -21.49 3.01
C LEU A 260 -16.11 -22.57 3.06
N PRO A 261 -16.36 -23.19 4.21
CA PRO A 261 -17.41 -24.19 4.34
C PRO A 261 -18.80 -23.55 4.25
N GLU A 262 -19.83 -24.34 3.86
CA GLU A 262 -21.18 -23.84 3.59
C GLU A 262 -21.79 -23.10 4.81
N GLU A 263 -21.40 -23.52 6.02
CA GLU A 263 -21.82 -22.90 7.27
C GLU A 263 -21.41 -21.43 7.36
N VAL A 264 -20.30 -21.00 6.76
CA VAL A 264 -19.89 -19.59 6.77
C VAL A 264 -20.84 -18.74 5.93
N TYR A 265 -21.34 -19.28 4.81
CA TYR A 265 -22.32 -18.59 3.96
C TYR A 265 -23.67 -18.45 4.64
N ARG A 266 -24.07 -19.47 5.42
CA ARG A 266 -25.34 -19.44 6.17
C ARG A 266 -25.22 -18.68 7.49
N ARG A 267 -24.04 -18.70 8.12
CA ARG A 267 -23.74 -18.11 9.43
C ARG A 267 -22.34 -17.45 9.42
N PRO A 268 -22.25 -16.16 9.06
CA PRO A 268 -20.97 -15.44 9.00
C PRO A 268 -20.16 -15.45 10.31
N SER A 269 -20.78 -15.70 11.47
CA SER A 269 -20.10 -15.84 12.75
C SER A 269 -19.07 -16.97 12.80
N GLU A 270 -19.26 -18.04 12.02
CA GLU A 270 -18.32 -19.18 11.95
C GLU A 270 -17.01 -18.83 11.22
N LEU A 271 -16.93 -17.69 10.54
CA LEU A 271 -15.74 -17.25 9.82
C LEU A 271 -14.50 -17.23 10.74
N THR A 272 -14.66 -16.71 11.97
CA THR A 272 -13.57 -16.69 12.97
C THR A 272 -13.01 -18.08 13.26
N ARG A 273 -13.89 -19.08 13.36
CA ARG A 273 -13.53 -20.47 13.62
C ARG A 273 -12.75 -21.06 12.45
N VAL A 274 -13.20 -20.82 11.22
CA VAL A 274 -12.55 -21.29 10.00
C VAL A 274 -11.16 -20.68 9.83
N LEU A 275 -11.03 -19.36 10.03
CA LEU A 275 -9.74 -18.68 9.92
C LEU A 275 -8.76 -19.13 11.01
N ARG A 276 -9.23 -19.42 12.23
CA ARG A 276 -8.40 -20.01 13.30
C ARG A 276 -8.00 -21.45 12.99
N ALA A 277 -8.82 -22.20 12.29
CA ALA A 277 -8.56 -23.60 11.94
C ALA A 277 -7.62 -23.73 10.72
N SER A 278 -7.73 -22.84 9.73
CA SER A 278 -7.04 -22.95 8.45
C SER A 278 -6.08 -21.77 8.19
N PRO A 279 -4.76 -21.99 8.25
CA PRO A 279 -3.77 -20.98 7.86
C PRO A 279 -3.94 -20.51 6.40
N VAL A 280 -4.40 -21.39 5.52
CA VAL A 280 -4.69 -21.08 4.11
C VAL A 280 -5.77 -20.02 4.02
N ALA A 281 -6.90 -20.24 4.71
CA ALA A 281 -8.01 -19.28 4.70
C ALA A 281 -7.60 -17.96 5.38
N ALA A 282 -6.92 -18.03 6.53
CA ALA A 282 -6.45 -16.85 7.25
C ALA A 282 -5.53 -15.97 6.40
N GLN A 283 -4.53 -16.56 5.75
CA GLN A 283 -3.59 -15.80 4.93
C GLN A 283 -4.21 -15.34 3.61
N ALA A 284 -5.09 -16.12 2.99
CA ALA A 284 -5.82 -15.67 1.80
C ALA A 284 -6.66 -14.42 2.11
N MET A 285 -7.30 -14.36 3.29
CA MET A 285 -7.99 -13.16 3.77
C MET A 285 -7.02 -11.98 4.02
N LEU A 286 -5.83 -12.23 4.56
CA LEU A 286 -4.82 -11.17 4.75
C LEU A 286 -4.40 -10.53 3.42
N TRP A 287 -3.97 -11.36 2.45
CA TRP A 287 -3.48 -10.89 1.15
C TRP A 287 -4.61 -10.29 0.31
N GLY A 288 -5.79 -10.93 0.31
CA GLY A 288 -6.99 -10.40 -0.32
C GLY A 288 -7.49 -9.12 0.32
N GLY A 289 -7.47 -9.03 1.64
CA GLY A 289 -7.85 -7.83 2.39
C GLY A 289 -6.91 -6.66 2.14
N TRP A 290 -5.59 -6.90 2.07
CA TRP A 290 -4.63 -5.88 1.65
C TRP A 290 -4.96 -5.41 0.22
N LEU A 291 -5.11 -6.33 -0.74
CA LEU A 291 -5.48 -5.94 -2.10
C LEU A 291 -6.80 -5.15 -2.13
N ALA A 292 -7.83 -5.61 -1.41
CA ALA A 292 -9.15 -4.99 -1.37
C ALA A 292 -9.13 -3.60 -0.75
N THR A 293 -8.41 -3.39 0.36
CA THR A 293 -8.25 -2.06 0.97
C THR A 293 -7.53 -1.09 0.04
N GLY A 294 -6.48 -1.57 -0.65
CA GLY A 294 -5.80 -0.77 -1.67
C GLY A 294 -6.70 -0.43 -2.86
N LEU A 295 -7.43 -1.41 -3.39
CA LEU A 295 -8.37 -1.20 -4.50
C LEU A 295 -9.56 -0.33 -4.11
N ALA A 296 -10.05 -0.41 -2.87
CA ALA A 296 -11.09 0.48 -2.38
C ALA A 296 -10.58 1.92 -2.36
N VAL A 297 -9.41 2.16 -1.77
CA VAL A 297 -8.83 3.51 -1.69
C VAL A 297 -8.48 4.06 -3.08
N PHE A 298 -7.80 3.29 -3.93
CA PHE A 298 -7.39 3.77 -5.25
C PHE A 298 -8.48 3.68 -6.33
N GLY A 299 -9.47 2.81 -6.17
CA GLY A 299 -10.58 2.64 -7.11
C GLY A 299 -11.73 3.61 -6.85
N LEU A 300 -11.92 4.04 -5.61
CA LEU A 300 -12.80 5.19 -5.32
C LEU A 300 -12.17 6.50 -5.81
N ALA A 301 -10.87 6.48 -6.14
CA ALA A 301 -10.12 7.66 -6.50
C ALA A 301 -10.44 8.22 -7.87
N ASN A 302 -10.97 9.45 -7.86
CA ASN A 302 -11.04 10.30 -9.05
C ASN A 302 -9.64 10.74 -9.53
N SER A 303 -8.61 10.53 -8.70
CA SER A 303 -7.21 10.85 -9.00
C SER A 303 -6.46 9.74 -9.75
N THR A 304 -7.13 8.79 -10.43
CA THR A 304 -6.48 7.82 -11.33
C THR A 304 -5.65 8.47 -12.46
N THR A 305 -5.70 9.80 -12.56
CA THR A 305 -4.88 10.65 -13.42
C THR A 305 -3.62 11.22 -12.73
N THR A 306 -3.43 10.96 -11.44
CA THR A 306 -2.29 11.44 -10.64
C THR A 306 -1.29 10.31 -10.48
N HIS A 307 -0.29 10.29 -11.36
CA HIS A 307 0.91 9.44 -11.39
C HIS A 307 0.80 7.94 -11.02
N PRO A 308 1.20 7.02 -11.94
CA PRO A 308 1.11 5.57 -11.75
C PRO A 308 1.75 4.95 -10.50
N TYR A 309 2.64 5.66 -9.80
CA TYR A 309 3.35 5.09 -8.66
C TYR A 309 2.49 4.82 -7.44
N TYR A 310 1.33 5.48 -7.31
CA TYR A 310 0.43 5.22 -6.19
C TYR A 310 -0.09 3.78 -6.16
N LEU A 311 -0.15 3.09 -7.29
CA LEU A 311 -0.58 1.69 -7.35
C LEU A 311 0.50 0.70 -6.89
N VAL A 312 1.73 1.12 -6.58
CA VAL A 312 2.73 0.15 -6.09
C VAL A 312 2.36 -0.46 -4.75
N GLY A 313 1.60 0.27 -3.92
CA GLY A 313 1.02 -0.27 -2.69
C GLY A 313 0.09 -1.48 -2.91
N VAL A 314 -0.40 -1.72 -4.14
CA VAL A 314 -1.18 -2.90 -4.51
C VAL A 314 -0.42 -3.95 -5.31
N ALA A 315 0.81 -3.68 -5.78
CA ALA A 315 1.59 -4.64 -6.56
C ALA A 315 1.93 -5.91 -5.75
N VAL A 316 2.41 -5.74 -4.52
CA VAL A 316 2.74 -6.85 -3.60
C VAL A 316 1.52 -7.74 -3.31
N PRO A 317 0.38 -7.21 -2.80
CA PRO A 317 -0.77 -8.06 -2.54
C PRO A 317 -1.39 -8.62 -3.82
N LEU A 318 -1.34 -7.93 -4.96
CA LEU A 318 -1.79 -8.47 -6.25
C LEU A 318 -0.97 -9.69 -6.68
N ALA A 319 0.36 -9.58 -6.60
CA ALA A 319 1.25 -10.69 -6.92
C ALA A 319 1.01 -11.89 -5.99
N ALA A 320 0.81 -11.62 -4.69
CA ALA A 320 0.44 -12.64 -3.71
C ALA A 320 -0.87 -13.34 -4.07
N THR A 321 -1.93 -12.59 -4.41
CA THR A 321 -3.25 -13.15 -4.70
C THR A 321 -3.27 -13.96 -5.99
N ILE A 322 -2.55 -13.53 -7.03
CA ILE A 322 -2.38 -14.32 -8.27
C ILE A 322 -1.68 -15.64 -7.97
N GLY A 323 -0.57 -15.63 -7.24
CA GLY A 323 0.17 -16.86 -6.91
C GLY A 323 -0.62 -17.81 -6.00
N ILE A 324 -1.31 -17.28 -4.99
CA ILE A 324 -2.20 -18.05 -4.11
C ILE A 324 -3.34 -18.67 -4.92
N GLY A 325 -4.05 -17.86 -5.71
CA GLY A 325 -5.21 -18.29 -6.48
C GLY A 325 -4.87 -19.39 -7.49
N ALA A 326 -3.80 -19.21 -8.26
CA ALA A 326 -3.35 -20.21 -9.23
C ALA A 326 -2.99 -21.56 -8.58
N SER A 327 -2.32 -21.55 -7.43
CA SER A 327 -1.93 -22.78 -6.72
C SER A 327 -3.14 -23.51 -6.10
N LEU A 328 -4.09 -22.77 -5.55
CA LEU A 328 -5.31 -23.32 -4.97
C LEU A 328 -6.22 -23.91 -6.05
N LEU A 329 -6.39 -23.24 -7.19
CA LEU A 329 -7.13 -23.77 -8.34
C LEU A 329 -6.49 -25.05 -8.88
N LEU A 330 -5.16 -25.04 -9.10
CA LEU A 330 -4.45 -26.25 -9.56
C LEU A 330 -4.60 -27.41 -8.57
N SER A 331 -4.59 -27.12 -7.27
CA SER A 331 -4.80 -28.11 -6.22
C SER A 331 -6.23 -28.66 -6.22
N ALA A 332 -7.23 -27.81 -6.49
CA ALA A 332 -8.63 -28.22 -6.62
C ALA A 332 -8.86 -29.09 -7.87
N PHE A 333 -8.27 -28.69 -9.00
CA PHE A 333 -8.29 -29.43 -10.26
C PHE A 333 -7.71 -30.85 -10.08
N ARG A 334 -6.53 -30.96 -9.47
CA ARG A 334 -5.87 -32.26 -9.23
C ARG A 334 -6.64 -33.19 -8.28
N ARG A 335 -7.54 -32.65 -7.43
CA ARG A 335 -8.35 -33.42 -6.49
C ARG A 335 -9.68 -33.87 -7.08
N GLY A 336 -10.00 -33.51 -8.32
CA GLY A 336 -11.29 -33.84 -8.94
C GLY A 336 -12.49 -33.19 -8.25
N ALA A 337 -12.29 -32.04 -7.59
CA ALA A 337 -13.37 -31.28 -6.98
C ALA A 337 -14.34 -30.74 -8.05
N ILE A 338 -15.56 -30.33 -7.68
CA ILE A 338 -16.59 -29.77 -8.61
C ILE A 338 -16.05 -28.65 -9.53
N LEU A 339 -14.99 -27.95 -9.11
CA LEU A 339 -14.28 -26.93 -9.88
C LEU A 339 -13.23 -27.48 -10.85
N SER A 340 -13.11 -28.79 -11.05
CA SER A 340 -12.15 -29.39 -11.98
C SER A 340 -12.39 -29.03 -13.46
N TRP A 341 -13.51 -28.36 -13.76
CA TRP A 341 -13.86 -27.86 -15.08
C TRP A 341 -13.49 -26.39 -15.30
N LEU A 342 -13.04 -25.67 -14.25
CA LEU A 342 -12.57 -24.28 -14.28
C LEU A 342 -11.04 -24.22 -14.20
#